data_AF-Q21AP7-F1
#
_entry.id   AF-Q21AP7-F1
#
_cell.length_a   1.000
_cell.length_b   1.000
_cell.length_c   1.000
_cell.angle_alpha   90.00
_cell.angle_beta   90.00
_cell.angle_gamma   90.00
#
_symmetry.space_group_name_H-M   'P 1'
#
loop_
_entity.id
_entity.type
_entity.pdbx_description
1 polymer ?
#
loop_
_entity_poly.entity_id
_entity_poly.type
_entity_poly.pdbx_seq_one_letter_code
_entity_poly.pdbx_strand_id
1 'polypeptide(L)'
;MDDEMEHSDFQIGVEFLTEAGRWRCTDVGTRTIAAIRLDLDHDRMWYEGPPYAIVEHVFDEEGIAACRRAPNEPHYDDSGKSSLVIKSRLAGEFGTRSED
;
A
#
# COMPACT_ATOMS: atom_id res chain seq x y z
N MET A 1 -15.25 7.46 -20.36
CA MET A 1 -13.94 6.97 -19.87
C MET A 1 -13.37 8.19 -19.18
N ASP A 2 -13.92 8.51 -18.01
CA ASP A 2 -13.76 9.82 -17.34
C ASP A 2 -13.07 9.64 -15.98
N ASP A 3 -12.43 8.48 -15.80
CA ASP A 3 -11.81 8.07 -14.55
C ASP A 3 -10.29 8.26 -14.56
N GLU A 4 -9.69 8.65 -15.69
CA GLU A 4 -8.25 8.96 -15.80
C GLU A 4 -7.92 10.20 -14.97
N MET A 5 -6.74 10.20 -14.34
CA MET A 5 -6.29 11.29 -13.45
C MET A 5 -5.20 12.12 -14.10
N GLU A 6 -5.29 13.44 -13.94
CA GLU A 6 -4.22 14.37 -14.27
C GLU A 6 -3.36 14.66 -13.02
N HIS A 7 -2.14 15.16 -13.22
CA HIS A 7 -1.24 15.51 -12.11
C HIS A 7 -1.90 16.45 -11.07
N SER A 8 -2.77 17.36 -11.50
CA SER A 8 -3.51 18.28 -10.63
C SER A 8 -4.60 17.62 -9.77
N ASP A 9 -5.02 16.40 -10.11
CA ASP A 9 -5.98 15.64 -9.30
C ASP A 9 -5.36 15.01 -8.06
N PHE A 10 -4.03 14.95 -7.98
CA PHE A 10 -3.34 14.30 -6.87
C PHE A 10 -3.24 15.20 -5.64
N GLN A 11 -3.57 14.61 -4.50
CA GLN A 11 -3.41 15.19 -3.17
C GLN A 11 -2.93 14.08 -2.23
N ILE A 12 -2.16 14.45 -1.21
CA ILE A 12 -1.74 13.49 -0.19
C ILE A 12 -2.97 12.82 0.42
N GLY A 13 -2.97 11.49 0.45
CA GLY A 13 -4.08 10.66 0.92
C GLY A 13 -5.07 10.23 -0.16
N VAL A 14 -5.01 10.78 -1.38
CA VAL A 14 -5.87 10.32 -2.48
C VAL A 14 -5.52 8.88 -2.85
N GLU A 15 -6.55 8.07 -3.08
CA GLU A 15 -6.40 6.70 -3.57
C GLU A 15 -6.67 6.62 -5.07
N PHE A 16 -5.83 5.86 -5.77
CA PHE A 16 -5.92 5.67 -7.22
C PHE A 16 -5.59 4.23 -7.60
N LEU A 17 -6.00 3.84 -8.80
CA LEU A 17 -5.77 2.53 -9.39
C LEU A 17 -4.78 2.64 -10.55
N THR A 18 -3.97 1.62 -10.69
CA THR A 18 -3.14 1.33 -11.87
C THR A 18 -3.37 -0.13 -12.27
N GLU A 19 -2.69 -0.62 -13.32
CA GLU A 19 -2.67 -2.07 -13.60
C GLU A 19 -2.07 -2.88 -12.45
N ALA A 20 -1.17 -2.29 -11.68
CA ALA A 20 -0.54 -2.92 -10.52
C ALA A 20 -1.44 -2.91 -9.27
N GLY A 21 -2.65 -2.35 -9.31
CA GLY A 21 -3.58 -2.34 -8.17
C GLY A 21 -3.81 -0.96 -7.57
N ARG A 22 -4.21 -0.92 -6.29
CA ARG A 22 -4.60 0.30 -5.58
C ARG A 22 -3.43 0.92 -4.82
N TRP A 23 -3.35 2.24 -4.87
CA TRP A 23 -2.29 3.06 -4.31
C TRP A 23 -2.86 4.20 -3.50
N ARG A 24 -2.10 4.71 -2.53
CA ARG A 24 -2.36 5.97 -1.82
C ARG A 24 -1.20 6.92 -2.03
N CYS A 25 -1.48 8.11 -2.55
CA CYS A 25 -0.49 9.16 -2.70
C CYS A 25 0.01 9.64 -1.33
N THR A 26 1.32 9.71 -1.15
CA THR A 26 1.99 10.20 0.06
C THR A 26 2.74 11.50 -0.17
N ASP A 27 3.10 11.82 -1.42
CA ASP A 27 3.72 13.10 -1.81
C ASP A 27 3.34 13.50 -3.25
N VAL A 28 3.30 14.81 -3.51
CA VAL A 28 3.04 15.38 -4.83
C VAL A 28 4.17 16.35 -5.18
N GLY A 29 5.04 15.91 -6.09
CA GLY A 29 6.08 16.74 -6.68
C GLY A 29 5.55 17.65 -7.79
N THR A 30 6.44 18.32 -8.52
CA THR A 30 6.02 19.18 -9.65
C THR A 30 5.70 18.40 -10.94
N ARG A 31 6.30 17.21 -11.10
CA ARG A 31 6.15 16.36 -12.29
C ARG A 31 5.92 14.89 -11.95
N THR A 32 5.90 14.56 -10.67
CA THR A 32 5.93 13.19 -10.17
C THR A 32 5.06 13.12 -8.92
N ILE A 33 4.58 11.93 -8.60
CA ILE A 33 3.98 11.65 -7.29
C ILE A 33 4.73 10.51 -6.60
N ALA A 34 4.67 10.44 -5.28
CA ALA A 34 5.04 9.25 -4.52
C ALA A 34 3.78 8.61 -3.92
N ALA A 35 3.74 7.28 -3.89
CA ALA A 35 2.62 6.53 -3.35
C ALA A 35 3.01 5.18 -2.74
N ILE A 36 2.24 4.73 -1.76
CA ILE A 36 2.33 3.38 -1.19
C ILE A 36 1.23 2.49 -1.81
N ARG A 37 1.55 1.22 -2.04
CA ARG A 37 0.57 0.23 -2.50
C ARG A 37 -0.32 -0.23 -1.34
N LEU A 38 -1.61 -0.37 -1.58
CA LEU A 38 -2.59 -0.84 -0.60
C LEU A 38 -3.00 -2.28 -0.94
N ASP A 39 -2.17 -3.24 -0.55
CA ASP A 39 -2.26 -4.65 -0.94
C ASP A 39 -2.22 -5.65 0.23
N LEU A 40 -2.41 -5.14 1.45
CA LEU A 40 -2.59 -5.83 2.72
C LEU A 40 -3.95 -5.40 3.31
N ASP A 41 -5.02 -6.12 2.99
CA ASP A 41 -6.39 -5.83 3.42
C ASP A 41 -6.58 -6.06 4.93
N HIS A 42 -5.85 -7.03 5.47
CA HIS A 42 -6.04 -7.53 6.83
C HIS A 42 -5.61 -6.58 7.96
N ASP A 43 -4.79 -5.55 7.69
CA ASP A 43 -4.33 -4.61 8.71
C ASP A 43 -3.93 -3.25 8.13
N ARG A 44 -4.68 -2.21 8.48
CA ARG A 44 -4.44 -0.83 8.03
C ARG A 44 -3.22 -0.18 8.68
N MET A 45 -2.72 -0.72 9.80
CA MET A 45 -1.57 -0.19 10.53
C MET A 45 -0.29 -0.20 9.68
N TRP A 46 -0.21 -1.06 8.66
CA TRP A 46 0.91 -1.09 7.71
C TRP A 46 1.07 0.20 6.90
N TYR A 47 -0.01 0.99 6.77
CA TYR A 47 -0.04 2.22 5.98
C TYR A 47 -0.01 3.49 6.83
N GLU A 48 0.14 3.36 8.15
CA GLU A 48 0.33 4.50 9.04
C GLU A 48 1.81 4.91 9.03
N GLY A 49 2.09 6.21 9.00
CA GLY A 49 3.45 6.74 8.93
C GLY A 49 3.51 8.26 9.12
N PRO A 50 4.70 8.88 9.11
CA PRO A 50 6.02 8.27 8.85
C PRO A 50 6.77 7.73 10.10
N PRO A 51 7.68 6.73 9.92
CA PRO A 51 8.00 6.04 8.66
C PRO A 51 6.97 4.95 8.32
N TYR A 52 6.58 4.86 7.04
CA TYR A 52 5.68 3.79 6.57
C TYR A 52 6.36 2.42 6.63
N ALA A 53 5.60 1.37 6.94
CA ALA A 53 6.11 0.00 6.92
C ALA A 53 6.21 -0.59 5.51
N ILE A 54 5.68 0.10 4.50
CA ILE A 54 5.66 -0.26 3.07
C ILE A 54 6.51 0.73 2.26
N VAL A 55 7.12 0.24 1.19
CA VAL A 55 7.95 1.04 0.27
C VAL A 55 7.09 2.03 -0.51
N GLU A 56 7.58 3.26 -0.63
CA GLU A 56 7.01 4.27 -1.53
C GLU A 56 7.54 4.08 -2.96
N HIS A 57 6.64 4.21 -3.93
CA HIS A 57 6.95 4.19 -5.36
C HIS A 57 6.73 5.57 -5.96
N VAL A 58 7.68 6.00 -6.80
CA VAL A 58 7.59 7.26 -7.53
C VAL A 58 7.01 7.00 -8.92
N PHE A 59 5.97 7.75 -9.28
CA PHE A 59 5.36 7.75 -10.61
C PHE A 59 5.76 9.03 -11.32
N ASP A 60 6.23 8.88 -12.55
CA ASP A 60 6.50 9.98 -13.47
C ASP A 60 5.25 10.33 -14.30
N GLU A 61 5.41 11.17 -15.31
CA GLU A 61 4.32 11.67 -16.15
C GLU A 61 3.58 10.54 -16.88
N GLU A 62 4.30 9.51 -17.35
CA GLU A 62 3.67 8.35 -17.99
C GLU A 62 2.93 7.48 -16.96
N GLY A 63 3.52 7.29 -15.77
CA GLY A 63 2.86 6.59 -14.68
C GLY A 63 1.58 7.28 -14.21
N ILE A 64 1.57 8.62 -14.16
CA ILE A 64 0.41 9.43 -13.80
C ILE A 64 -0.71 9.27 -14.84
N ALA A 65 -0.39 9.31 -16.13
CA ALA A 65 -1.38 9.14 -17.19
C ALA A 65 -2.09 7.78 -17.16
N ALA A 66 -1.46 6.76 -16.58
CA ALA A 66 -2.06 5.43 -16.38
C ALA A 66 -2.93 5.32 -15.11
N CYS A 67 -3.02 6.37 -14.31
CA CYS A 67 -3.76 6.36 -13.06
C CYS A 67 -5.25 6.60 -13.28
N ARG A 68 -6.08 5.86 -12.53
CA ARG A 68 -7.53 6.03 -12.50
C ARG A 68 -8.02 6.32 -11.09
N ARG A 69 -9.07 7.14 -10.96
CA ARG A 69 -9.71 7.40 -9.66
C ARG A 69 -10.18 6.09 -9.04
N ALA A 70 -9.77 5.85 -7.80
CA ALA A 70 -10.23 4.65 -7.10
C ALA A 70 -11.69 4.85 -6.66
N PRO A 71 -12.54 3.82 -6.74
CA PRO A 71 -13.87 3.89 -6.18
C PRO A 71 -13.78 4.06 -4.66
N ASN A 72 -14.77 4.77 -4.10
CA ASN A 72 -14.87 5.05 -2.67
C ASN A 72 -14.96 3.78 -1.81
N GLU A 73 -15.44 2.67 -2.37
CA GLU A 73 -15.46 1.39 -1.69
C GLU A 73 -14.05 0.78 -1.70
N PRO A 74 -13.41 0.59 -0.53
CA PRO A 74 -12.10 -0.03 -0.46
C PRO A 74 -12.23 -1.52 -0.78
N HIS A 75 -11.56 -1.96 -1.83
CA HIS A 75 -11.34 -3.38 -2.13
C HIS A 75 -9.86 -3.55 -2.46
N TYR A 76 -9.16 -4.28 -1.61
CA TYR A 76 -7.73 -4.55 -1.72
C TYR A 76 -7.51 -6.01 -2.11
N ASP A 77 -6.54 -6.30 -2.98
CA ASP A 77 -6.37 -7.62 -3.60
C ASP A 77 -5.48 -8.59 -2.80
N ASP A 78 -5.07 -8.21 -1.57
CA ASP A 78 -4.25 -8.98 -0.62
C ASP A 78 -2.93 -9.55 -1.17
N SER A 79 -2.52 -9.11 -2.36
CA SER A 79 -1.35 -9.65 -3.07
C SER A 79 -0.03 -9.35 -2.36
N GLY A 80 0.02 -8.31 -1.53
CA GLY A 80 1.19 -7.91 -0.75
C GLY A 80 1.58 -8.91 0.33
N LYS A 81 0.65 -9.77 0.79
CA LYS A 81 0.90 -10.75 1.86
C LYS A 81 2.07 -11.69 1.56
N SER A 82 2.27 -12.01 0.27
CA SER A 82 3.33 -12.91 -0.18
C SER A 82 4.75 -12.35 0.04
N SER A 83 4.87 -11.02 0.12
CA SER A 83 6.16 -10.33 0.30
C SER A 83 6.54 -10.12 1.77
N LEU A 84 5.61 -10.40 2.70
CA LEU A 84 5.80 -10.10 4.12
C LEU A 84 6.78 -11.08 4.77
N VAL A 85 7.99 -10.61 5.07
CA VAL A 85 8.98 -11.39 5.84
C VAL A 85 8.63 -11.31 7.33
N ILE A 86 7.54 -11.95 7.75
CA ILE A 86 7.37 -12.25 9.16
C ILE A 86 8.40 -13.34 9.46
N LYS A 87 9.47 -13.01 10.20
CA LYS A 87 10.25 -14.03 10.90
C LYS A 87 9.25 -14.76 11.79
N SER A 88 8.81 -15.94 11.37
CA SER A 88 8.01 -16.83 12.22
C SER A 88 8.82 -17.02 13.49
N ARG A 89 8.42 -16.32 14.55
CA ARG A 89 8.84 -16.70 15.89
C ARG A 89 8.07 -17.98 16.14
N LEU A 90 8.67 -19.10 15.71
CA LEU A 90 8.26 -20.43 16.10
C LEU A 90 7.96 -20.34 17.59
N ALA A 91 6.71 -20.62 17.95
CA ALA A 91 6.31 -20.84 19.32
C ALA A 91 7.08 -22.06 19.81
N GLY A 92 8.30 -21.81 20.27
CA GLY A 92 9.17 -22.78 20.91
C GLY A 92 8.63 -23.06 22.31
N GLU A 93 8.00 -24.22 22.41
CA GLU A 93 8.07 -25.13 23.56
C GLU A 93 7.63 -24.55 24.91
N PHE A 94 6.33 -24.69 25.20
CA PHE A 94 5.86 -24.90 26.56
C PHE A 94 6.49 -26.22 27.07
N GLY A 95 7.61 -26.10 27.76
CA GLY A 95 8.18 -27.19 28.54
C GLY A 95 7.19 -27.61 29.62
N THR A 96 6.73 -28.86 29.56
CA THR A 96 6.01 -29.48 30.67
C THR A 96 7.02 -29.68 31.81
N ARG A 97 6.90 -28.87 32.86
CA ARG A 97 7.57 -29.14 34.12
C ARG A 97 6.61 -30.00 34.94
N SER A 98 6.86 -31.30 34.94
CA SER A 98 6.37 -32.20 35.98
C SER A 98 7.05 -31.81 37.30
N GLU A 99 6.25 -31.46 38.30
CA GLU A 99 6.69 -31.37 39.70
C GLU A 99 6.63 -32.78 40.30
N ASP A 100 7.75 -33.20 40.86
CA ASP A 100 7.92 -34.38 41.71
C ASP A 100 7.42 -34.07 43.13
#